data_AF-X1JXK4-F1
#
_entry.id   AF-X1JXK4-F1
#
_cell.length_a   1.000
_cell.length_b   1.000
_cell.length_c   1.000
_cell.angle_alpha   90.00
_cell.angle_beta   90.00
_cell.angle_gamma   90.00
#
_symmetry.space_group_name_H-M   'P 1'
#
loop_
_entity.id
_entity.type
_entity.pdbx_description
1 polymer ?
#
loop_
_entity_poly.entity_id
_entity_poly.type
_entity_poly.pdbx_seq_one_letter_code
_entity_poly.pdbx_strand_id
1 'polypeptide(L)'
;SPLVDSCLYQGYRVLPHYDSLVAKLIVWGKDREEAINRSKRALKEFIIEGIPTTIPFYQKILSNPKFISGEINTDFVNEILEEKSSI
;
A
#
# COMPACT_ATOMS: atom_id res chain seq x y z
N SER A 1 -6.07 10.41 -12.67
CA SER A 1 -5.41 10.81 -11.42
C SER A 1 -5.86 9.91 -10.27
N PRO A 2 -4.96 9.54 -9.33
CA PRO A 2 -5.34 8.86 -8.08
C PRO A 2 -6.08 9.83 -7.16
N LEU A 3 -6.97 9.31 -6.30
CA LEU A 3 -7.60 10.05 -5.20
C LEU A 3 -6.83 9.73 -3.91
N VAL A 4 -6.47 10.77 -3.16
CA VAL A 4 -5.78 10.65 -1.87
C VAL A 4 -6.65 11.34 -0.83
N ASP A 5 -7.23 10.55 0.06
CA ASP A 5 -7.88 11.06 1.27
C ASP A 5 -6.87 10.96 2.42
N SER A 6 -6.34 12.11 2.84
CA SER A 6 -5.38 12.22 3.94
C SER A 6 -5.98 13.08 5.05
N CYS A 7 -5.94 12.60 6.29
CA CYS A 7 -6.22 13.43 7.48
C CYS A 7 -4.98 14.20 7.95
N LEU A 8 -3.86 14.11 7.21
CA LEU A 8 -2.58 14.69 7.59
C LEU A 8 -2.25 15.91 6.75
N TYR A 9 -2.00 17.01 7.46
CA TYR A 9 -1.32 18.20 6.97
C TYR A 9 0.17 18.11 7.35
N GLN A 10 1.05 18.70 6.54
CA GLN A 10 2.50 18.70 6.78
C GLN A 10 2.81 19.28 8.18
N GLY A 11 3.37 18.46 9.09
CA GLY A 11 3.66 18.83 10.49
C GLY A 11 2.82 18.13 11.56
N TYR A 12 1.89 17.23 11.19
CA TYR A 12 1.08 16.49 12.16
C TYR A 12 1.87 15.38 12.85
N ARG A 13 1.98 15.44 14.20
CA ARG A 13 2.48 14.33 15.01
C ARG A 13 1.39 13.29 15.17
N VAL A 14 1.66 12.06 14.75
CA VAL A 14 0.81 10.90 15.07
C VAL A 14 0.80 10.74 16.59
N LEU A 15 -0.32 11.10 17.23
CA LEU A 15 -0.54 10.85 18.64
C LEU A 15 -0.73 9.33 18.84
N PRO A 16 -0.12 8.71 19.86
CA PRO A 16 -0.16 7.26 20.10
C PRO A 16 -1.55 6.70 20.42
N HIS A 17 -2.59 7.53 20.48
CA HIS A 17 -3.96 7.17 20.83
C HIS A 17 -4.94 7.13 19.65
N TYR A 18 -4.51 7.43 18.43
CA TYR A 18 -5.36 7.39 17.24
C TYR A 18 -4.96 6.26 16.27
N ASP A 19 -5.92 5.87 15.43
CA ASP A 19 -5.72 4.88 14.37
C ASP A 19 -4.44 5.19 13.57
N SER A 20 -3.62 4.16 13.33
CA SER A 20 -2.38 4.28 12.55
C SER A 20 -2.64 4.55 11.06
N LEU A 21 -3.92 4.66 10.66
CA LEU A 21 -4.33 5.09 9.34
C LEU A 21 -3.97 6.56 9.06
N VAL A 22 -2.80 6.72 8.46
CA VAL A 22 -2.20 7.98 8.01
C VAL A 22 -2.94 8.56 6.80
N ALA A 23 -3.23 7.75 5.78
CA ALA A 23 -3.94 8.16 4.57
C ALA A 23 -4.53 6.96 3.82
N LYS A 24 -5.54 7.20 2.97
CA LYS A 24 -6.10 6.23 2.02
C LYS A 24 -5.73 6.63 0.60
N LEU A 25 -4.98 5.76 -0.09
CA LEU A 25 -4.67 5.89 -1.51
C LEU A 25 -5.66 5.05 -2.32
N ILE A 26 -6.51 5.72 -3.11
CA ILE A 26 -7.49 5.06 -3.97
C ILE A 26 -7.09 5.28 -5.43
N VAL A 27 -6.94 4.18 -6.17
CA VAL A 27 -6.51 4.21 -7.56
C VAL A 27 -7.56 3.54 -8.44
N TRP A 28 -7.82 4.17 -9.58
CA TRP A 28 -8.74 3.68 -10.60
C TRP A 28 -8.02 3.60 -11.96
N GLY A 29 -8.33 2.59 -12.75
CA GLY A 29 -7.84 2.38 -14.13
C GLY A 29 -8.94 1.72 -14.97
N LYS A 30 -8.78 1.71 -16.30
CA LYS A 30 -9.77 1.11 -17.22
C LYS A 30 -9.85 -0.41 -17.08
N ASP A 31 -8.72 -1.03 -16.73
CA ASP A 31 -8.60 -2.44 -16.43
C ASP A 31 -7.73 -2.65 -15.18
N ARG A 32 -7.67 -3.91 -14.72
CA ARG A 32 -6.95 -4.30 -13.52
C ARG A 32 -5.45 -4.04 -13.63
N GLU A 33 -4.88 -4.25 -14.81
CA GLU A 33 -3.45 -4.05 -15.06
C GLU A 33 -3.10 -2.56 -14.98
N GLU A 34 -3.90 -1.69 -15.60
CA GLU A 34 -3.75 -0.24 -15.54
C GLU A 34 -3.87 0.25 -14.10
N ALA A 35 -4.86 -0.25 -13.34
CA ALA A 35 -5.04 0.09 -11.94
C ALA A 35 -3.81 -0.30 -11.10
N ILE A 36 -3.28 -1.51 -11.27
CA ILE A 36 -2.06 -1.97 -10.58
C ILE A 36 -0.85 -1.11 -10.94
N ASN A 37 -0.64 -0.83 -12.23
CA ASN A 37 0.48 -0.02 -12.71
C ASN A 37 0.39 1.44 -12.22
N ARG A 38 -0.83 1.98 -12.08
CA ARG A 38 -1.06 3.30 -11.47
C ARG A 38 -0.82 3.27 -9.96
N SER A 39 -1.23 2.21 -9.27
CA SER A 39 -0.97 2.03 -7.83
C SER A 39 0.52 1.93 -7.52
N LYS A 40 1.29 1.20 -8.34
CA LYS A 40 2.75 1.12 -8.21
C LYS A 40 3.41 2.50 -8.33
N ARG A 41 2.99 3.30 -9.31
CA ARG A 41 3.50 4.68 -9.48
C ARG A 41 3.10 5.58 -8.32
N ALA A 42 1.83 5.58 -7.94
CA ALA A 42 1.34 6.39 -6.84
C ALA A 42 2.05 6.06 -5.52
N LEU A 43 2.24 4.78 -5.20
CA LEU A 43 3.00 4.37 -4.01
C LEU A 43 4.49 4.70 -4.08
N LYS A 44 5.08 4.83 -5.29
CA LYS A 44 6.47 5.26 -5.46
C LYS A 44 6.64 6.76 -5.21
N GLU A 45 5.62 7.54 -5.55
CA GLU A 45 5.58 8.99 -5.33
C GLU A 45 5.08 9.36 -3.93
N PHE A 46 4.46 8.42 -3.21
CA PHE A 46 3.95 8.61 -1.86
C PHE A 46 5.11 8.59 -0.84
N ILE A 47 5.73 9.74 -0.64
CA ILE A 47 6.85 9.90 0.31
C ILE A 47 6.27 10.34 1.65
N ILE A 48 6.42 9.48 2.66
CA ILE A 48 6.16 9.80 4.07
C ILE A 48 7.48 9.70 4.82
N GLU A 49 7.88 10.81 5.45
CA GLU A 49 9.08 10.87 6.28
C GLU A 49 8.70 10.91 7.77
N GLY A 50 9.57 10.37 8.63
CA GLY A 50 9.43 10.47 10.09
C GLY A 50 8.68 9.32 10.78
N ILE A 51 8.05 8.40 10.04
CA ILE A 51 7.43 7.19 10.60
C ILE A 51 7.63 5.98 9.67
N PRO A 52 7.77 4.75 10.21
CA PRO A 52 7.70 3.55 9.39
C PRO A 52 6.30 3.40 8.79
N THR A 53 6.23 3.03 7.51
CA THR A 53 4.96 2.90 6.77
C THR A 53 4.79 1.52 6.18
N THR A 54 3.54 1.19 5.82
CA THR A 54 3.17 -0.04 5.12
C THR A 54 3.41 0.03 3.60
N ILE A 55 3.97 1.13 3.08
CA ILE A 55 4.22 1.32 1.65
C ILE A 55 5.08 0.21 1.04
N PRO A 56 6.23 -0.20 1.63
CA PRO A 56 7.05 -1.26 1.05
C PRO A 56 6.30 -2.61 0.98
N PHE A 57 5.42 -2.86 1.94
CA PHE A 57 4.59 -4.06 1.96
C PHE A 57 3.57 -4.06 0.81
N TYR A 58 2.87 -2.95 0.59
CA TYR A 58 1.95 -2.83 -0.54
C TYR A 58 2.66 -2.90 -1.91
N GLN A 59 3.88 -2.37 -2.03
CA GLN A 59 4.68 -2.52 -3.25
C GLN A 59 5.03 -3.99 -3.54
N LYS A 60 5.33 -4.78 -2.50
CA LYS A 60 5.55 -6.24 -2.62
C LYS A 60 4.27 -6.94 -3.09
N ILE A 61 3.12 -6.64 -2.49
CA ILE A 61 1.82 -7.21 -2.90
C ILE A 61 1.53 -6.91 -4.38
N LEU A 62 1.61 -5.64 -4.80
CA LEU A 62 1.31 -5.24 -6.18
C LEU A 62 2.26 -5.88 -7.22
N SER A 63 3.41 -6.36 -6.78
CA SER A 63 4.41 -7.03 -7.62
C SER A 63 4.34 -8.55 -7.54
N ASN A 64 3.52 -9.11 -6.64
CA ASN A 64 3.37 -10.55 -6.47
C ASN A 64 2.54 -11.15 -7.63
N PRO A 65 3.03 -12.21 -8.30
CA PRO A 65 2.30 -12.85 -9.38
C PRO A 65 0.89 -13.33 -9.02
N LYS A 66 0.67 -13.87 -7.80
CA LYS A 66 -0.66 -14.29 -7.32
C LYS A 66 -1.61 -13.09 -7.21
N PHE A 67 -1.09 -11.95 -6.76
CA PHE A 67 -1.87 -10.72 -6.76
C PHE A 67 -2.16 -10.24 -8.19
N ILE A 68 -1.21 -10.34 -9.12
CA ILE A 68 -1.41 -9.91 -10.52
C ILE A 68 -2.39 -10.83 -11.27
N SER A 69 -2.37 -12.14 -11.02
CA SER A 69 -3.34 -13.09 -11.59
C SER A 69 -4.73 -13.01 -10.94
N GLY A 70 -4.81 -12.47 -9.72
CA GLY A 70 -6.06 -12.41 -8.94
C GLY A 70 -6.34 -13.70 -8.15
N GLU A 71 -5.40 -14.64 -8.11
CA GLU A 71 -5.46 -15.87 -7.33
C GLU A 71 -5.08 -15.61 -5.86
N ILE A 72 -5.94 -14.86 -5.16
CA ILE A 72 -5.75 -14.50 -3.75
C ILE A 72 -6.85 -15.10 -2.87
N ASN A 73 -6.48 -15.46 -1.65
CA ASN A 73 -7.38 -15.93 -0.60
C ASN A 73 -7.20 -15.07 0.67
N THR A 74 -7.89 -15.40 1.75
CA THR A 74 -7.77 -14.70 3.04
C THR A 74 -6.40 -14.87 3.70
N ASP A 75 -5.68 -15.95 3.38
CA ASP A 75 -4.38 -16.28 3.95
C ASP A 75 -3.20 -15.66 3.21
N PHE A 76 -3.43 -15.09 2.02
CA PHE A 76 -2.42 -14.52 1.14
C PHE A 76 -1.49 -13.51 1.83
N VAL A 77 -2.04 -12.71 2.74
CA VAL A 77 -1.25 -11.76 3.53
C VAL A 77 -0.27 -12.46 4.46
N ASN A 78 -0.72 -13.53 5.12
CA ASN A 78 0.12 -14.33 6.02
C ASN A 78 1.24 -15.03 5.22
N GLU A 79 0.91 -15.61 4.07
CA GLU A 79 1.89 -16.23 3.17
C GLU A 79 3.03 -15.24 2.79
N ILE A 80 2.69 -14.00 2.42
CA ILE A 80 3.67 -12.97 2.06
C ILE A 80 4.55 -12.54 3.24
N LEU A 81 3.99 -12.54 4.45
CA LEU A 81 4.69 -12.18 5.69
C LEU A 81 5.62 -13.31 6.15
N GLU A 82 5.20 -14.56 6.01
CA GLU A 82 6.03 -15.74 6.30
C GLU A 82 7.24 -15.84 5.36
N GLU A 83 7.05 -15.56 4.07
CA GLU A 83 8.16 -15.43 3.10
C GLU A 83 9.21 -14.40 3.54
N LYS A 84 8.79 -13.33 4.25
CA LYS A 84 9.69 -12.29 4.74
C LYS A 84 10.49 -12.72 5.97
N SER A 85 10.04 -13.76 6.67
CA SER A 85 10.64 -14.26 7.91
C SER A 85 11.65 -15.40 7.66
N SER A 86 11.73 -15.87 6.41
CA SER A 86 12.67 -16.93 5.97
C SER A 86 13.97 -16.38 5.38
N ILE A 87 14.33 -15.13 5.69
CA ILE A 87 15.61 -14.48 5.31
C ILE A 87 16.21 -13.81 6.54
#